data_AF-Q6BYP3-F1
#
_entry.id   AF-Q6BYP3-F1
#
_cell.length_a   1.000
_cell.length_b   1.000
_cell.length_c   1.000
_cell.angle_alpha   90.00
_cell.angle_beta   90.00
_cell.angle_gamma   90.00
#
_symmetry.space_group_name_H-M   'P 1'
#
loop_
_entity.id
_entity.type
_entity.pdbx_description
1 polymer ?
#
loop_
_entity_poly.entity_id
_entity_poly.type
_entity_poly.pdbx_seq_one_letter_code
_entity_poly.pdbx_strand_id
1 'polypeptide(L)'
;MQGSDENSFNDDDDFLLQENSAILSILPSLIQDLFHWESHLEILLKFLQNQIEASEVLEESQTIQLQAIYSQIQEISEKGMVENCHQKDVLVIDENKSILLAFTFGRAFADALSILSDPRNINIVVYCEEGTDENLVNELGANYLQGKFESTGSNACLPISVKVTQVKQIRESSKGRVSKKRMAEIGQRLAHLNLEKMLHNAGLTINDAGELTTIPKSTSILNIPTNTSKPTTMFSANSVERTRLQKELDAAVATKRESYVVDLKSWYCSCDEFQASYVPQTTPDTSDNDSDTHCPISPYDTLSTPAGLYMMDTDDLIAKCHDNPITRYFRSLSPHNQTRHLSKLPICCHLIALSIAATNSPHTHRYFTILSSDNVWSMLT
;
A
#
# COMPACT_ATOMS: atom_id res chain seq x y z
N MET A 1 27.24 41.68 12.43
CA MET A 1 26.30 40.60 12.79
C MET A 1 24.94 40.98 12.24
N GLN A 2 24.56 40.38 11.12
CA GLN A 2 23.19 40.15 10.68
C GLN A 2 23.35 39.34 9.38
N GLY A 3 23.24 38.02 9.53
CA GLY A 3 23.21 37.06 8.44
C GLY A 3 21.79 36.47 8.41
N SER A 4 21.09 36.77 7.33
CA SER A 4 19.76 36.29 6.94
C SER A 4 19.59 36.76 5.50
N ASP A 5 19.01 36.08 4.54
CA ASP A 5 18.44 34.75 4.39
C ASP A 5 18.08 34.76 2.91
N GLU A 6 18.70 33.98 2.04
CA GLU A 6 18.16 33.76 0.69
C GLU A 6 18.52 32.34 0.25
N ASN A 7 17.78 31.38 0.81
CA ASN A 7 17.57 30.09 0.19
C ASN A 7 16.05 29.97 -0.06
N SER A 8 15.52 30.85 -0.92
CA SER A 8 14.18 30.70 -1.47
C SER A 8 14.23 29.49 -2.42
N PHE A 9 13.93 28.32 -1.89
CA PHE A 9 13.50 27.21 -2.74
C PHE A 9 12.28 27.70 -3.53
N ASN A 10 12.40 27.66 -4.86
CA ASN A 10 11.41 28.19 -5.79
C ASN A 10 10.04 27.55 -5.54
N ASP A 11 9.05 28.38 -5.18
CA ASP A 11 7.62 28.01 -5.14
C ASP A 11 7.06 27.72 -6.56
N ASP A 12 7.85 27.91 -7.61
CA ASP A 12 7.45 27.69 -9.01
C ASP A 12 7.43 26.20 -9.43
N ASP A 13 8.10 25.30 -8.69
CA ASP A 13 8.10 23.86 -9.02
C ASP A 13 6.76 23.16 -8.66
N ASP A 14 5.93 23.77 -7.82
CA ASP A 14 4.59 23.26 -7.47
C ASP A 14 3.55 23.49 -8.60
N PHE A 15 3.83 24.35 -9.59
CA PHE A 15 2.86 24.72 -10.63
C PHE A 15 2.61 23.60 -11.66
N LEU A 16 3.62 22.78 -11.96
CA LEU A 16 3.47 21.62 -12.86
C LEU A 16 2.68 20.47 -12.22
N LEU A 17 2.61 20.47 -10.89
CA LEU A 17 1.87 19.53 -10.06
C LEU A 17 0.46 19.99 -9.72
N GLN A 18 0.21 21.31 -9.79
CA GLN A 18 -1.10 21.88 -9.55
C GLN A 18 -2.15 21.39 -10.55
N GLU A 19 -1.78 21.11 -11.80
CA GLU A 19 -2.68 20.42 -12.70
C GLU A 19 -2.63 18.90 -12.45
N ASN A 20 -3.64 18.38 -11.75
CA ASN A 20 -3.97 16.96 -11.65
C ASN A 20 -4.03 16.23 -13.03
N SER A 21 -3.93 16.96 -14.14
CA SER A 21 -3.81 16.47 -15.51
C SER A 21 -2.63 15.53 -15.70
N ALA A 22 -1.46 15.84 -15.14
CA ALA A 22 -0.28 14.99 -15.23
C ALA A 22 -0.51 13.65 -14.50
N ILE A 23 -1.18 13.69 -13.35
CA ILE A 23 -1.56 12.49 -12.59
C ILE A 23 -2.51 11.62 -13.41
N LEU A 24 -3.51 12.16 -14.08
CA LEU A 24 -4.48 11.29 -14.76
C LEU A 24 -4.04 10.87 -16.18
N SER A 25 -3.15 11.63 -16.81
CA SER A 25 -2.66 11.34 -18.17
C SER A 25 -1.34 10.57 -18.22
N ILE A 26 -0.39 10.91 -17.35
CA ILE A 26 0.97 10.37 -17.37
C ILE A 26 1.11 9.21 -16.39
N LEU A 27 0.49 9.31 -15.20
CA LEU A 27 0.58 8.26 -14.18
C LEU A 27 0.19 6.87 -14.70
N PRO A 28 -0.88 6.66 -15.49
CA PRO A 28 -1.22 5.31 -15.97
C PRO A 28 -0.08 4.62 -16.73
N SER A 29 0.70 5.38 -17.50
CA SER A 29 1.87 4.86 -18.22
C SER A 29 3.07 4.69 -17.31
N LEU A 30 3.25 5.58 -16.33
CA LEU A 30 4.35 5.52 -15.39
C LEU A 30 4.18 4.45 -14.32
N ILE A 31 2.95 4.10 -13.94
CA ILE A 31 2.69 3.09 -12.93
C ILE A 31 2.72 1.68 -13.49
N GLN A 32 2.79 1.49 -14.81
CA GLN A 32 2.93 0.16 -15.40
C GLN A 32 4.16 -0.54 -14.81
N ASP A 33 4.07 -1.81 -14.42
CA ASP A 33 5.16 -2.58 -13.80
C ASP A 33 5.68 -1.96 -12.49
N LEU A 34 4.92 -1.07 -11.84
CA LEU A 34 5.26 -0.55 -10.51
C LEU A 34 5.14 -1.64 -9.44
N PHE A 35 4.30 -2.64 -9.72
CA PHE A 35 4.08 -3.79 -8.88
C PHE A 35 4.39 -5.06 -9.66
N HIS A 36 5.06 -5.98 -8.99
CA HIS A 36 5.22 -7.33 -9.48
C HIS A 36 5.18 -8.30 -8.31
N TRP A 37 4.81 -9.53 -8.62
CA TRP A 37 4.76 -10.61 -7.66
C TRP A 37 6.13 -11.28 -7.67
N GLU A 38 6.81 -11.26 -6.53
CA GLU A 38 8.06 -12.00 -6.33
C GLU A 38 7.83 -13.19 -5.42
N SER A 39 8.53 -14.27 -5.71
CA SER A 39 8.58 -15.40 -4.79
C SER A 39 9.31 -14.99 -3.50
N HIS A 40 8.95 -15.63 -2.39
CA HIS A 40 9.69 -15.45 -1.13
C HIS A 40 11.19 -15.78 -1.28
N LEU A 41 11.52 -16.67 -2.21
CA LEU A 41 12.86 -17.11 -2.51
C LEU A 41 13.68 -16.00 -3.18
N GLU A 42 13.12 -15.35 -4.21
CA GLU A 42 13.75 -14.21 -4.88
C GLU A 42 13.98 -13.05 -3.91
N ILE A 43 13.00 -12.75 -3.06
CA ILE A 43 13.12 -11.71 -2.03
C ILE A 43 14.25 -12.04 -1.05
N LEU A 44 14.36 -13.31 -0.64
CA LEU A 44 15.42 -13.78 0.24
C LEU A 44 16.80 -13.64 -0.41
N LEU A 45 16.93 -14.02 -1.68
CA LEU A 45 18.18 -13.86 -2.44
C LEU A 45 18.58 -12.38 -2.56
N LYS A 46 17.64 -11.50 -2.92
CA LYS A 46 17.88 -10.04 -2.96
C LYS A 46 18.29 -9.49 -1.61
N PHE A 47 17.61 -9.90 -0.54
CA PHE A 47 17.96 -9.47 0.82
C PHE A 47 19.41 -9.86 1.18
N LEU A 48 19.78 -11.12 0.95
CA LEU A 48 21.14 -11.60 1.23
C LEU A 48 22.18 -10.87 0.39
N GLN A 49 21.92 -10.69 -0.90
CA GLN A 49 22.79 -9.96 -1.80
C GLN A 49 23.00 -8.51 -1.34
N ASN A 50 21.93 -7.80 -0.98
CA ASN A 50 22.03 -6.43 -0.45
C ASN A 50 22.84 -6.36 0.85
N GLN A 51 22.73 -7.36 1.74
CA GLN A 51 23.54 -7.43 2.96
C GLN A 51 25.02 -7.69 2.66
N ILE A 52 25.33 -8.51 1.65
CA ILE A 52 26.69 -8.78 1.19
C ILE A 52 27.30 -7.54 0.52
N GLU A 53 26.54 -6.80 -0.28
CA GLU A 53 27.01 -5.58 -0.95
C GLU A 53 27.19 -4.41 0.04
N ALA A 54 26.32 -4.29 1.03
CA ALA A 54 26.44 -3.30 2.11
C ALA A 54 27.55 -3.63 3.14
N SER A 55 28.30 -4.71 2.92
CA SER A 55 29.18 -5.36 3.90
C SER A 55 30.50 -4.63 4.19
N GLU A 56 30.72 -3.39 3.75
CA GLU A 56 31.91 -2.59 4.13
C GLU A 56 32.13 -2.51 5.66
N VAL A 57 31.09 -2.82 6.46
CA VAL A 57 31.08 -2.76 7.93
C VAL A 57 31.05 -4.13 8.62
N LEU A 58 30.80 -5.24 7.91
CA LEU A 58 30.70 -6.57 8.54
C LEU A 58 32.08 -7.23 8.66
N GLU A 59 32.22 -8.11 9.65
CA GLU A 59 33.40 -8.97 9.76
C GLU A 59 33.46 -9.93 8.56
N GLU A 60 34.65 -10.13 7.99
CA GLU A 60 34.89 -11.00 6.82
C GLU A 60 34.28 -12.40 7.00
N SER A 61 34.24 -12.91 8.23
CA SER A 61 33.61 -14.18 8.60
C SER A 61 32.10 -14.21 8.33
N GLN A 62 31.38 -13.11 8.58
CA GLN A 62 29.94 -13.01 8.39
C GLN A 62 29.58 -12.86 6.91
N THR A 63 30.38 -12.11 6.15
CA THR A 63 30.23 -12.00 4.70
C THR A 63 30.38 -13.37 4.03
N ILE A 64 31.40 -14.16 4.43
CA ILE A 64 31.61 -15.52 3.92
C ILE A 64 30.40 -16.43 4.24
N GLN A 65 29.84 -16.32 5.45
CA GLN A 65 28.66 -17.09 5.82
C GLN A 65 27.43 -16.70 4.98
N LEU A 66 27.16 -15.41 4.81
CA LEU A 66 26.06 -14.93 3.98
C LEU A 66 26.22 -15.36 2.52
N GLN A 67 27.44 -15.31 1.98
CA GLN A 67 27.74 -15.79 0.63
C GLN A 67 27.46 -17.30 0.50
N ALA A 68 27.88 -18.10 1.48
CA ALA A 68 27.62 -19.53 1.49
C ALA A 68 26.11 -19.84 1.53
N ILE A 69 25.35 -19.12 2.35
CA ILE A 69 23.89 -19.24 2.43
C ILE A 69 23.25 -18.86 1.09
N TYR A 70 23.67 -17.75 0.48
CA TYR A 70 23.19 -17.32 -0.83
C TYR A 70 23.41 -18.40 -1.90
N SER A 71 24.63 -18.93 -2.00
CA SER A 71 24.96 -19.98 -2.97
C SER A 71 24.15 -21.27 -2.75
N GLN A 72 23.94 -21.68 -1.49
CA GLN A 72 23.12 -22.85 -1.17
C GLN A 72 21.66 -22.67 -1.58
N ILE A 73 21.09 -21.49 -1.31
CA ILE A 73 19.70 -21.18 -1.68
C ILE A 73 19.54 -21.16 -3.21
N GLN A 74 20.51 -20.56 -3.91
CA GLN A 74 20.51 -20.51 -5.37
C GLN A 74 20.59 -21.92 -5.96
N GLU A 75 21.46 -22.79 -5.44
CA GLU A 75 21.58 -24.18 -5.88
C GLU A 75 20.27 -24.97 -5.65
N ILE A 76 19.59 -24.74 -4.51
CA ILE A 76 18.27 -25.35 -4.21
C ILE A 76 17.20 -24.85 -5.20
N SER A 77 17.26 -23.56 -5.57
CA SER A 77 16.38 -22.95 -6.56
C SER A 77 16.56 -23.57 -7.96
N GLU A 78 17.81 -23.66 -8.42
CA GLU A 78 18.16 -24.18 -9.76
C GLU A 78 17.84 -25.67 -9.92
N LYS A 79 17.90 -26.44 -8.83
CA LYS A 79 17.56 -27.88 -8.82
C LYS A 79 16.05 -28.17 -8.93
N GLY A 80 15.19 -27.15 -9.02
CA GLY A 80 13.74 -27.33 -9.19
C GLY A 80 13.04 -28.04 -8.03
N MET A 81 13.70 -28.20 -6.87
CA MET A 81 13.14 -28.95 -5.74
C MET A 81 11.96 -28.22 -5.04
N VAL A 82 11.65 -26.99 -5.45
CA VAL A 82 10.65 -26.11 -4.82
C VAL A 82 9.33 -26.02 -5.61
N GLU A 83 9.15 -26.80 -6.69
CA GLU A 83 7.97 -26.76 -7.58
C GLU A 83 6.59 -26.98 -6.90
N ASN A 84 6.53 -27.35 -5.62
CA ASN A 84 5.28 -27.77 -4.96
C ASN A 84 4.95 -27.05 -3.64
N CYS A 85 5.65 -25.97 -3.30
CA CYS A 85 5.13 -25.11 -2.25
C CYS A 85 4.26 -24.06 -2.94
N HIS A 86 2.99 -23.95 -2.57
CA HIS A 86 2.16 -22.78 -2.89
C HIS A 86 2.78 -21.56 -2.21
N GLN A 87 3.95 -21.12 -2.68
CA GLN A 87 4.61 -19.92 -2.21
C GLN A 87 3.61 -18.81 -2.48
N LYS A 88 3.16 -18.21 -1.39
CA LYS A 88 2.39 -16.99 -1.46
C LYS A 88 3.34 -15.97 -2.05
N ASP A 89 3.22 -15.67 -3.33
CA ASP A 89 3.98 -14.58 -3.92
C ASP A 89 3.74 -13.33 -3.05
N VAL A 90 4.79 -12.54 -2.86
CA VAL A 90 4.69 -11.28 -2.15
C VAL A 90 4.64 -10.18 -3.18
N LEU A 91 3.73 -9.24 -2.97
CA LEU A 91 3.66 -8.04 -3.76
C LEU A 91 4.88 -7.18 -3.46
N VAL A 92 5.73 -6.94 -4.46
CA VAL A 92 6.87 -6.04 -4.37
C VAL A 92 6.55 -4.78 -5.15
N ILE A 93 6.90 -3.63 -4.56
CA ILE A 93 6.78 -2.32 -5.19
C ILE A 93 8.17 -1.91 -5.65
N ASP A 94 8.32 -1.50 -6.90
CA ASP A 94 9.59 -0.96 -7.41
C ASP A 94 9.95 0.32 -6.63
N GLU A 95 10.98 0.23 -5.79
CA GLU A 95 11.41 1.32 -4.90
C GLU A 95 11.92 2.53 -5.67
N ASN A 96 12.72 2.32 -6.71
CA ASN A 96 13.29 3.41 -7.51
C ASN A 96 12.19 4.17 -8.24
N LYS A 97 11.25 3.42 -8.84
CA LYS A 97 10.09 4.00 -9.50
C LYS A 97 9.17 4.70 -8.50
N SER A 98 8.94 4.09 -7.34
CA SER A 98 8.15 4.68 -6.26
C SER A 98 8.72 6.02 -5.81
N ILE A 99 10.04 6.11 -5.64
CA ILE A 99 10.72 7.34 -5.27
C ILE A 99 10.53 8.41 -6.36
N LEU A 100 10.81 8.06 -7.62
CA LEU A 100 10.62 8.97 -8.75
C LEU A 100 9.18 9.50 -8.83
N LEU A 101 8.20 8.61 -8.68
CA LEU A 101 6.78 8.98 -8.73
C LEU A 101 6.33 9.76 -7.50
N ALA A 102 6.88 9.48 -6.32
CA ALA A 102 6.62 10.28 -5.12
C ALA A 102 7.23 11.68 -5.22
N PHE A 103 8.40 11.83 -5.86
CA PHE A 103 8.95 13.14 -6.20
C PHE A 103 8.10 13.85 -7.26
N THR A 104 7.62 13.12 -8.27
CA THR A 104 6.87 13.69 -9.39
C THR A 104 5.45 14.07 -9.00
N PHE A 105 4.78 13.30 -8.15
CA PHE A 105 3.36 13.42 -7.81
C PHE A 105 3.10 13.78 -6.35
N GLY A 106 4.18 14.03 -5.60
CA GLY A 106 4.14 14.49 -4.22
C GLY A 106 3.55 13.49 -3.23
N ARG A 107 3.06 14.05 -2.12
CA ARG A 107 2.63 13.30 -0.94
C ARG A 107 1.41 12.40 -1.19
N ALA A 108 0.45 12.84 -2.01
CA ALA A 108 -0.75 12.05 -2.29
C ALA A 108 -0.41 10.69 -2.91
N PHE A 109 0.62 10.65 -3.76
CA PHE A 109 1.12 9.41 -4.34
C PHE A 109 1.86 8.54 -3.32
N ALA A 110 2.72 9.13 -2.48
CA ALA A 110 3.40 8.40 -1.41
C ALA A 110 2.40 7.76 -0.42
N ASP A 111 1.35 8.50 -0.07
CA ASP A 111 0.26 8.01 0.79
C ASP A 111 -0.53 6.89 0.08
N ALA A 112 -0.74 6.98 -1.23
CA ALA A 112 -1.37 5.93 -2.04
C ALA A 112 -0.53 4.63 -2.06
N LEU A 113 0.79 4.74 -2.19
CA LEU A 113 1.69 3.58 -2.08
C LEU A 113 1.65 2.97 -0.68
N SER A 114 1.58 3.78 0.36
CA SER A 114 1.42 3.28 1.73
C SER A 114 0.12 2.50 1.89
N ILE A 115 -0.98 2.92 1.26
CA ILE A 115 -2.23 2.15 1.23
C ILE A 115 -1.99 0.79 0.55
N LEU A 116 -1.35 0.79 -0.63
CA LEU A 116 -1.13 -0.42 -1.44
C LEU A 116 -0.11 -1.41 -0.85
N SER A 117 0.75 -0.95 0.05
CA SER A 117 1.76 -1.80 0.70
C SER A 117 1.18 -2.93 1.56
N ASP A 118 -0.08 -2.82 2.00
CA ASP A 118 -0.80 -3.89 2.71
C ASP A 118 -2.13 -4.18 1.98
N PRO A 119 -2.30 -5.36 1.36
CA PRO A 119 -3.54 -5.75 0.69
C PRO A 119 -4.79 -5.66 1.58
N ARG A 120 -4.64 -5.74 2.91
CA ARG A 120 -5.76 -5.62 3.86
C ARG A 120 -6.30 -4.20 3.98
N ASN A 121 -5.57 -3.22 3.46
CA ASN A 121 -6.02 -1.83 3.44
C ASN A 121 -7.13 -1.62 2.42
N ILE A 122 -7.28 -2.46 1.40
CA ILE A 122 -8.35 -2.34 0.40
C ILE A 122 -9.32 -3.49 0.59
N ASN A 123 -10.54 -3.17 1.02
CA ASN A 123 -11.62 -4.13 1.21
C ASN A 123 -12.74 -3.81 0.24
N ILE A 124 -13.15 -4.78 -0.56
CA ILE A 124 -14.27 -4.63 -1.49
C ILE A 124 -15.45 -5.37 -0.91
N VAL A 125 -16.54 -4.63 -0.68
CA VAL A 125 -17.79 -5.19 -0.20
C VAL A 125 -18.75 -5.24 -1.37
N VAL A 126 -19.14 -6.46 -1.75
CA VAL A 126 -20.13 -6.70 -2.80
C VAL A 126 -21.41 -7.12 -2.09
N TYR A 127 -22.48 -6.35 -2.31
CA TYR A 127 -23.78 -6.65 -1.72
C TYR A 127 -24.54 -7.60 -2.66
N CYS A 128 -24.68 -8.85 -2.26
CA CYS A 128 -25.33 -9.90 -3.04
C CYS A 128 -26.37 -10.66 -2.20
N GLU A 129 -27.24 -11.42 -2.86
CA GLU A 129 -28.21 -12.26 -2.15
C GLU A 129 -27.50 -13.40 -1.41
N GLU A 130 -28.10 -13.86 -0.31
CA GLU A 130 -27.55 -14.96 0.48
C GLU A 130 -27.36 -16.21 -0.38
N GLY A 131 -26.17 -16.82 -0.29
CA GLY A 131 -25.83 -18.01 -1.09
C GLY A 131 -25.36 -17.72 -2.51
N THR A 132 -25.08 -16.46 -2.86
CA THR A 132 -24.39 -16.12 -4.12
C THR A 132 -23.03 -16.82 -4.18
N ASP A 133 -22.69 -17.38 -5.35
CA ASP A 133 -21.42 -18.08 -5.58
C ASP A 133 -20.21 -17.16 -5.31
N GLU A 134 -19.27 -17.62 -4.49
CA GLU A 134 -18.08 -16.87 -4.10
C GLU A 134 -17.23 -16.45 -5.32
N ASN A 135 -17.16 -17.30 -6.35
CA ASN A 135 -16.42 -16.97 -7.57
C ASN A 135 -17.06 -15.80 -8.31
N LEU A 136 -18.40 -15.75 -8.36
CA LEU A 136 -19.14 -14.65 -8.94
C LEU A 136 -18.94 -13.36 -8.15
N VAL A 137 -18.99 -13.41 -6.81
CA VAL A 137 -18.71 -12.25 -5.95
C VAL A 137 -17.30 -11.72 -6.21
N ASN A 138 -16.33 -12.64 -6.34
CA ASN A 138 -14.94 -12.29 -6.62
C ASN A 138 -14.76 -11.67 -8.02
N GLU A 139 -15.45 -12.22 -9.02
CA GLU A 139 -15.48 -11.69 -10.38
C GLU A 139 -16.08 -10.29 -10.44
N LEU A 140 -17.20 -10.06 -9.73
CA LEU A 140 -17.85 -8.75 -9.65
C LEU A 140 -16.95 -7.70 -9.01
N GLY A 141 -16.30 -8.02 -7.90
CA GLY A 141 -15.34 -7.11 -7.25
C GLY A 141 -14.14 -6.79 -8.15
N ALA A 142 -13.61 -7.79 -8.86
CA ALA A 142 -12.51 -7.61 -9.80
C ALA A 142 -12.91 -6.76 -11.02
N ASN A 143 -14.10 -7.02 -11.59
CA ASN A 143 -14.66 -6.24 -12.70
C ASN A 143 -14.89 -4.79 -12.32
N TYR A 144 -15.43 -4.54 -11.12
CA TYR A 144 -15.64 -3.18 -10.60
C TYR A 144 -14.33 -2.38 -10.54
N LEU A 145 -13.24 -2.96 -10.02
CA LEU A 145 -11.95 -2.29 -10.02
C LEU A 145 -11.36 -2.09 -11.41
N GLN A 146 -11.63 -2.99 -12.35
CA GLN A 146 -11.22 -2.82 -13.74
C GLN A 146 -12.05 -1.76 -14.49
N GLY A 147 -13.00 -1.10 -13.82
CA GLY A 147 -13.90 -0.11 -14.43
C GLY A 147 -14.98 -0.72 -15.32
N LYS A 148 -15.18 -2.05 -15.25
CA LYS A 148 -16.24 -2.77 -15.97
C LYS A 148 -17.51 -2.76 -15.11
N PHE A 149 -18.21 -1.63 -15.14
CA PHE A 149 -19.43 -1.43 -14.34
C PHE A 149 -20.71 -2.01 -14.96
N GLU A 150 -20.64 -2.43 -16.22
CA GLU A 150 -21.78 -3.04 -16.92
C GLU A 150 -22.05 -4.44 -16.36
N SER A 151 -23.30 -4.72 -16.04
CA SER A 151 -23.71 -5.98 -15.42
C SER A 151 -23.45 -7.16 -16.36
N THR A 152 -22.73 -8.16 -15.89
CA THR A 152 -22.54 -9.46 -16.53
C THR A 152 -23.88 -10.22 -16.59
N GLY A 153 -24.74 -9.86 -17.54
CA GLY A 153 -25.93 -10.63 -17.97
C GLY A 153 -27.07 -10.81 -16.95
N SER A 154 -26.87 -10.49 -15.68
CA SER A 154 -27.91 -10.52 -14.65
C SER A 154 -28.57 -9.14 -14.53
N ASN A 155 -29.89 -9.07 -14.68
CA ASN A 155 -30.68 -7.85 -14.52
C ASN A 155 -30.68 -7.28 -13.08
N ALA A 156 -30.00 -7.93 -12.13
CA ALA A 156 -29.84 -7.43 -10.77
C ALA A 156 -28.59 -6.55 -10.67
N CYS A 157 -28.80 -5.23 -10.59
CA CYS A 157 -27.73 -4.29 -10.27
C CYS A 157 -27.35 -4.45 -8.79
N LEU A 158 -26.31 -5.24 -8.51
CA LEU A 158 -25.78 -5.41 -7.16
C LEU A 158 -24.93 -4.19 -6.78
N PRO A 159 -25.23 -3.50 -5.66
CA PRO A 159 -24.37 -2.41 -5.21
C PRO A 159 -23.00 -2.96 -4.79
N ILE A 160 -21.94 -2.19 -5.06
CA ILE A 160 -20.56 -2.50 -4.66
C ILE A 160 -20.03 -1.28 -3.92
N SER A 161 -19.42 -1.48 -2.76
CA SER A 161 -18.76 -0.44 -1.96
C SER A 161 -17.32 -0.83 -1.74
N VAL A 162 -16.39 0.10 -1.97
CA VAL A 162 -14.97 -0.12 -1.69
C VAL A 162 -14.59 0.64 -0.43
N LYS A 163 -14.08 -0.07 0.57
CA LYS A 163 -13.57 0.51 1.81
C LYS A 163 -12.05 0.49 1.76
N VAL A 164 -11.46 1.68 1.71
CA VAL A 164 -10.00 1.86 1.75
C VAL A 164 -9.59 2.33 3.14
N THR A 165 -8.63 1.65 3.74
CA THR A 165 -8.09 1.94 5.06
C THR A 165 -6.69 2.52 4.90
N GLN A 166 -6.50 3.75 5.35
CA GLN A 166 -5.22 4.41 5.40
C GLN A 166 -4.64 4.29 6.82
N VAL A 167 -3.39 3.82 6.91
CA VAL A 167 -2.65 3.82 8.17
C VAL A 167 -1.85 5.11 8.23
N LYS A 168 -2.34 6.12 8.97
CA LYS A 168 -1.60 7.36 9.18
C LYS A 168 -0.74 7.24 10.43
N GLN A 169 0.54 7.59 10.29
CA GLN A 169 1.38 7.85 11.45
C GLN A 169 0.96 9.20 12.05
N ILE A 170 0.37 9.16 13.22
CA ILE A 170 0.09 10.38 13.96
C ILE A 170 1.28 10.63 14.87
N ARG A 171 1.90 11.80 14.72
CA ARG A 171 2.82 12.31 15.73
C ARG A 171 2.01 12.79 16.94
N GLU A 172 1.32 11.89 17.60
CA GLU A 172 0.79 12.18 18.92
C GLU A 172 1.99 12.38 19.83
N SER A 173 1.96 13.47 20.59
CA SER A 173 2.90 13.71 21.69
C SER A 173 2.60 12.73 22.84
N SER A 174 2.66 11.44 22.56
CA SER A 174 2.37 10.40 23.55
C SER A 174 3.51 10.34 24.56
N LYS A 175 3.14 10.18 25.84
CA LYS A 175 4.03 10.24 27.01
C LYS A 175 4.99 9.04 27.12
N GLY A 176 4.99 8.12 26.15
CA GLY A 176 5.85 6.94 26.12
C GLY A 176 6.82 6.98 24.95
N ARG A 177 7.80 7.90 24.98
CA ARG A 177 8.88 7.88 23.98
C ARG A 177 9.73 6.62 24.19
N VAL A 178 9.53 5.62 23.33
CA VAL A 178 10.54 4.58 23.13
C VAL A 178 11.81 5.28 22.63
N SER A 179 12.95 4.98 23.26
CA SER A 179 14.20 5.62 22.87
C SER A 179 14.56 5.24 21.43
N LYS A 180 15.21 6.14 20.68
CA LYS A 180 15.68 5.84 19.31
C LYS A 180 16.54 4.56 19.27
N LYS A 181 17.37 4.36 20.32
CA LYS A 181 18.17 3.14 20.50
C LYS A 181 17.29 1.90 20.58
N ARG A 182 16.24 1.93 21.42
CA ARG A 182 15.32 0.80 21.55
C ARG A 182 14.56 0.52 20.25
N MET A 183 14.18 1.55 19.49
CA MET A 183 13.57 1.36 18.17
C MET A 183 14.52 0.67 17.19
N ALA A 184 15.81 1.04 17.18
CA ALA A 184 16.81 0.37 16.36
C ALA A 184 16.99 -1.11 16.76
N GLU A 185 17.06 -1.39 18.07
CA GLU A 185 17.12 -2.77 18.59
C GLU A 185 15.91 -3.61 18.18
N ILE A 186 14.70 -3.04 18.31
CA ILE A 186 13.46 -3.70 17.88
C ILE A 186 13.50 -3.96 16.36
N GLY A 187 13.92 -2.98 15.57
CA GLY A 187 14.05 -3.10 14.12
C GLY A 187 15.00 -4.23 13.72
N GLN A 188 16.18 -4.28 14.33
CA GLN A 188 17.16 -5.34 14.09
C GLN A 188 16.62 -6.73 14.46
N ARG A 189 15.93 -6.85 15.61
CA ARG A 189 15.34 -8.12 16.05
C ARG A 189 14.19 -8.55 15.14
N LEU A 190 13.35 -7.62 14.69
CA LEU A 190 12.29 -7.91 13.72
C LEU A 190 12.86 -8.36 12.38
N ALA A 191 13.95 -7.75 11.90
CA ALA A 191 14.64 -8.17 10.69
C ALA A 191 15.15 -9.62 10.79
N HIS A 192 15.74 -9.99 11.94
CA HIS A 192 16.15 -11.37 12.21
C HIS A 192 14.97 -12.36 12.20
N LEU A 193 13.88 -12.04 12.91
CA LEU A 193 12.68 -12.87 12.94
C LEU A 193 11.98 -12.97 11.57
N ASN A 194 12.11 -11.93 10.74
CA ASN A 194 11.64 -11.95 9.35
C ASN A 194 12.46 -12.92 8.50
N LEU A 195 13.80 -12.89 8.63
CA LEU A 195 14.70 -13.79 7.92
C LEU A 195 14.40 -15.25 8.27
N GLU A 196 14.28 -15.58 9.56
CA GLU A 196 13.91 -16.93 10.00
C GLU A 196 12.59 -17.40 9.41
N LYS A 197 11.57 -16.52 9.38
CA LYS A 197 10.28 -16.82 8.79
C LYS A 197 10.38 -17.04 7.27
N MET A 198 11.16 -16.21 6.58
CA MET A 198 11.38 -16.34 5.14
C MET A 198 12.08 -17.65 4.80
N LEU A 199 13.13 -18.02 5.56
CA LEU A 199 13.81 -19.30 5.44
C LEU A 199 12.84 -20.46 5.62
N HIS A 200 12.05 -20.46 6.69
CA HIS A 200 11.07 -21.51 6.93
C HIS A 200 10.00 -21.59 5.84
N ASN A 201 9.50 -20.45 5.36
CA ASN A 201 8.55 -20.39 4.25
C ASN A 201 9.15 -20.93 2.94
N ALA A 202 10.47 -20.80 2.76
CA ALA A 202 11.21 -21.42 1.67
C ALA A 202 11.50 -22.92 1.91
N GLY A 203 11.09 -23.48 3.05
CA GLY A 203 11.37 -24.87 3.43
C GLY A 203 12.80 -25.09 3.94
N LEU A 204 13.44 -24.03 4.45
CA LEU A 204 14.82 -24.01 4.92
C LEU A 204 14.89 -23.73 6.42
N THR A 205 15.89 -24.29 7.10
CA THR A 205 16.18 -24.01 8.51
C THR A 205 17.69 -23.97 8.75
N ILE A 206 18.13 -23.18 9.72
CA ILE A 206 19.53 -23.15 10.17
C ILE A 206 19.67 -24.15 11.33
N ASN A 207 20.63 -25.08 11.25
CA ASN A 207 20.91 -26.03 12.32
C ASN A 207 21.77 -25.40 13.44
N ASP A 208 22.01 -26.12 14.53
CA ASP A 208 22.84 -25.63 15.66
C ASP A 208 24.30 -25.31 15.25
N ALA A 209 24.76 -25.85 14.12
CA ALA A 209 26.08 -25.57 13.55
C ALA A 209 26.09 -24.34 12.61
N GLY A 210 24.95 -23.67 12.43
CA GLY A 210 24.82 -22.51 11.54
C GLY A 210 24.65 -22.87 10.06
N GLU A 211 24.47 -24.14 9.72
CA GLU A 211 24.32 -24.60 8.34
C GLU A 211 22.85 -24.61 7.90
N LEU A 212 22.61 -24.19 6.65
CA LEU A 212 21.29 -24.25 6.04
C LEU A 212 20.94 -25.70 5.68
N THR A 213 19.79 -26.16 6.13
CA THR A 213 19.27 -27.50 5.83
C THR A 213 17.84 -27.39 5.34
N THR A 214 17.42 -28.29 4.46
CA THR A 214 16.03 -28.36 4.03
C THR A 214 15.20 -28.99 5.15
N ILE A 215 14.03 -28.41 5.43
CA ILE A 215 13.08 -28.99 6.36
C ILE A 215 12.61 -30.31 5.71
N PRO A 216 12.89 -31.48 6.31
CA PRO A 216 12.46 -32.74 5.74
C PRO A 216 10.94 -32.69 5.58
N LYS A 217 10.44 -32.84 4.35
CA LYS A 217 9.01 -33.03 4.11
C LYS A 217 8.61 -34.26 4.90
N SER A 218 8.08 -34.05 6.09
CA SER A 218 7.51 -35.12 6.88
C SER A 218 6.37 -35.66 6.03
N THR A 219 6.60 -36.82 5.40
CA THR A 219 5.58 -37.58 4.68
C THR A 219 4.43 -37.79 5.67
N SER A 220 3.42 -36.93 5.56
CA SER A 220 2.20 -36.92 6.35
C SER A 220 1.30 -38.08 5.93
N ILE A 221 1.81 -39.31 6.00
CA ILE A 221 1.04 -40.56 5.99
C ILE A 221 1.86 -41.59 6.78
N LEU A 222 1.98 -41.43 8.10
CA LEU A 222 2.26 -42.57 8.97
C LEU A 222 1.68 -42.32 10.36
N ASN A 223 0.55 -42.96 10.61
CA ASN A 223 0.01 -43.20 11.94
C ASN A 223 1.05 -44.01 12.73
N ILE A 224 1.82 -43.36 13.59
CA ILE A 224 2.60 -44.04 14.65
C ILE A 224 2.26 -43.38 16.00
N PRO A 225 2.05 -44.18 17.06
CA PRO A 225 1.54 -43.68 18.33
C PRO A 225 2.56 -42.80 19.05
N THR A 226 2.01 -41.74 19.64
CA THR A 226 2.56 -40.89 20.70
C THR A 226 3.52 -41.60 21.65
N ASN A 227 4.79 -41.18 21.66
CA ASN A 227 5.55 -40.83 22.87
C ASN A 227 7.01 -40.57 22.52
N THR A 228 7.36 -39.33 22.13
CA THR A 228 8.61 -38.64 22.52
C THR A 228 8.69 -37.24 21.88
N SER A 229 9.02 -36.25 22.73
CA SER A 229 9.52 -34.88 22.45
C SER A 229 9.05 -34.17 21.17
N LYS A 230 8.07 -33.28 21.34
CA LYS A 230 7.59 -32.30 20.34
C LYS A 230 8.71 -31.32 19.92
N PRO A 231 9.10 -31.23 18.63
CA PRO A 231 9.95 -30.15 18.11
C PRO A 231 9.17 -28.87 17.74
N THR A 232 7.86 -28.81 17.99
CA THR A 232 6.97 -27.77 17.44
C THR A 232 6.92 -26.45 18.25
N THR A 233 7.75 -26.28 19.30
CA THR A 233 7.63 -25.14 20.22
C THR A 233 8.32 -23.86 19.76
N MET A 234 9.41 -23.94 18.98
CA MET A 234 10.19 -22.74 18.62
C MET A 234 9.47 -21.81 17.64
N PHE A 235 8.77 -22.36 16.63
CA PHE A 235 8.09 -21.52 15.64
C PHE A 235 6.94 -20.70 16.25
N SER A 236 6.25 -21.28 17.23
CA SER A 236 5.20 -20.60 17.99
C SER A 236 5.78 -19.45 18.84
N ALA A 237 6.92 -19.68 19.51
CA ALA A 237 7.57 -18.67 20.31
C ALA A 237 8.05 -17.46 19.49
N ASN A 238 8.63 -17.69 18.30
CA ASN A 238 9.13 -16.62 17.43
C ASN A 238 7.98 -15.79 16.83
N SER A 239 6.84 -16.44 16.52
CA SER A 239 5.62 -15.74 16.07
C SER A 239 5.06 -14.81 17.16
N VAL A 240 5.03 -15.28 18.41
CA VAL A 240 4.59 -14.48 19.57
C VAL A 240 5.54 -13.31 19.82
N GLU A 241 6.86 -13.56 19.81
CA GLU A 241 7.87 -12.51 20.01
C GLU A 241 7.77 -11.43 18.91
N ARG A 242 7.66 -11.84 17.64
CA ARG A 242 7.47 -10.93 16.50
C ARG A 242 6.24 -10.05 16.69
N THR A 243 5.09 -10.64 17.05
CA THR A 243 3.85 -9.91 17.26
C THR A 243 3.99 -8.90 18.41
N ARG A 244 4.69 -9.28 19.48
CA ARG A 244 4.98 -8.39 20.62
C ARG A 244 5.87 -7.21 20.21
N LEU A 245 6.96 -7.46 19.50
CA LEU A 245 7.90 -6.42 19.06
C LEU A 245 7.28 -5.49 18.02
N GLN A 246 6.50 -6.02 17.09
CA GLN A 246 5.74 -5.22 16.14
C GLN A 246 4.76 -4.30 16.88
N LYS A 247 4.04 -4.83 17.87
CA LYS A 247 3.14 -4.02 18.71
C LYS A 247 3.89 -2.95 19.52
N GLU A 248 5.09 -3.23 20.00
CA GLU A 248 5.95 -2.24 20.70
C GLU A 248 6.39 -1.12 19.73
N LEU A 249 6.76 -1.47 18.50
CA LEU A 249 7.12 -0.52 17.45
C LEU A 249 5.91 0.32 17.01
N ASP A 250 4.76 -0.32 16.78
CA ASP A 250 3.50 0.33 16.43
C ASP A 250 2.95 1.19 17.59
N ALA A 251 3.29 0.88 18.83
CA ALA A 251 2.95 1.73 19.98
C ALA A 251 3.89 2.93 20.11
N ALA A 252 5.16 2.77 19.73
CA ALA A 252 6.14 3.85 19.67
C ALA A 252 5.81 4.86 18.57
N VAL A 253 5.29 4.36 17.45
CA VAL A 253 4.82 5.14 16.32
C VAL A 253 3.30 5.14 16.38
N ALA A 254 2.69 6.06 17.14
CA ALA A 254 1.24 6.12 17.26
C ALA A 254 0.59 6.13 15.86
N THR A 255 0.03 4.98 15.48
CA THR A 255 -0.62 4.81 14.18
C THR A 255 -2.12 4.89 14.39
N LYS A 256 -2.78 5.76 13.63
CA LYS A 256 -4.23 5.79 13.53
C LYS A 256 -4.62 5.18 12.20
N ARG A 257 -5.53 4.21 12.27
CA ARG A 257 -6.16 3.66 11.06
C ARG A 257 -7.43 4.45 10.82
N GLU A 258 -7.51 5.04 9.64
CA GLU A 258 -8.70 5.75 9.16
C GLU A 258 -9.25 4.97 7.99
N SER A 259 -10.55 4.74 7.97
CA SER A 259 -11.21 4.03 6.88
C SER A 259 -12.15 4.97 6.15
N TYR A 260 -12.08 4.94 4.83
CA TYR A 260 -12.86 5.78 3.95
C TYR A 260 -13.63 4.92 2.95
N VAL A 261 -14.83 5.36 2.62
CA VAL A 261 -15.64 4.76 1.56
C VAL A 261 -15.26 5.42 0.26
N VAL A 262 -14.96 4.59 -0.74
CA VAL A 262 -14.61 5.01 -2.09
C VAL A 262 -15.59 4.35 -3.05
N ASP A 263 -16.22 5.17 -3.87
CA ASP A 263 -17.04 4.70 -4.98
C ASP A 263 -16.36 5.13 -6.27
N LEU A 264 -15.68 4.16 -6.91
CA LEU A 264 -15.09 4.38 -8.21
C LEU A 264 -16.17 4.72 -9.22
N LYS A 265 -17.32 4.03 -9.27
CA LYS A 265 -18.35 4.31 -10.28
C LYS A 265 -18.85 5.77 -10.26
N SER A 266 -18.89 6.40 -9.08
CA SER A 266 -19.31 7.81 -8.94
C SER A 266 -18.13 8.78 -8.77
N TRP A 267 -16.89 8.30 -8.88
CA TRP A 267 -15.66 9.05 -8.57
C TRP A 267 -15.72 9.81 -7.24
N TYR A 268 -16.08 9.11 -6.16
CA TYR A 268 -16.29 9.69 -4.84
C TYR A 268 -15.37 9.08 -3.79
N CYS A 269 -14.91 9.90 -2.85
CA CYS A 269 -14.22 9.43 -1.65
C CYS A 269 -14.68 10.19 -0.39
N SER A 270 -14.95 9.48 0.70
CA SER A 270 -15.38 10.09 1.96
C SER A 270 -14.24 10.71 2.80
N CYS A 271 -13.02 10.82 2.26
CA CYS A 271 -11.88 11.37 2.99
C CYS A 271 -11.86 12.90 2.98
N ASP A 272 -11.34 13.51 4.06
CA ASP A 272 -11.29 14.96 4.21
C ASP A 272 -10.54 15.67 3.07
N GLU A 273 -9.48 15.04 2.55
CA GLU A 273 -8.73 15.52 1.38
C GLU A 273 -9.63 15.68 0.15
N PHE A 274 -10.48 14.69 -0.12
CA PHE A 274 -11.44 14.74 -1.22
C PHE A 274 -12.56 15.74 -0.94
N GLN A 275 -13.10 15.78 0.29
CA GLN A 275 -14.19 16.70 0.64
C GLN A 275 -13.75 18.17 0.58
N ALA A 276 -12.50 18.46 0.96
CA ALA A 276 -11.94 19.81 0.92
C ALA A 276 -11.90 20.40 -0.51
N SER A 277 -11.82 19.56 -1.54
CA SER A 277 -11.83 20.02 -2.93
C SER A 277 -13.17 20.63 -3.39
N TYR A 278 -14.27 20.34 -2.69
CA TYR A 278 -15.60 20.90 -2.97
C TYR A 278 -15.91 22.15 -2.16
N VAL A 279 -15.09 22.48 -1.15
CA VAL A 279 -15.25 23.70 -0.37
C VAL A 279 -14.61 24.84 -1.17
N PRO A 280 -15.38 25.87 -1.59
CA PRO A 280 -14.79 27.01 -2.27
C PRO A 280 -13.69 27.59 -1.40
N GLN A 281 -12.47 27.65 -1.91
CA GLN A 281 -11.44 28.46 -1.28
C GLN A 281 -11.96 29.88 -1.35
N THR A 282 -12.36 30.41 -0.18
CA THR A 282 -12.59 31.84 -0.04
C THR A 282 -11.22 32.46 -0.22
N THR A 283 -10.89 32.83 -1.46
CA THR A 283 -9.77 33.73 -1.72
C THR A 283 -10.04 34.92 -0.82
N PRO A 284 -9.18 35.21 0.18
CA PRO A 284 -9.38 36.38 1.01
C PRO A 284 -9.48 37.54 0.05
N ASP A 285 -10.70 38.09 -0.06
CA ASP A 285 -10.99 39.16 -0.99
C ASP A 285 -9.95 40.22 -0.70
N THR A 286 -9.09 40.45 -1.67
CA THR A 286 -8.09 41.52 -1.67
C THR A 286 -8.84 42.84 -1.90
N SER A 287 -9.95 43.04 -1.18
CA SER A 287 -10.55 44.33 -0.99
C SER A 287 -9.64 45.09 -0.04
N ASP A 288 -8.68 45.78 -0.63
CA ASP A 288 -8.17 47.04 -0.11
C ASP A 288 -9.35 47.85 0.46
N ASN A 289 -9.40 48.02 1.78
CA ASN A 289 -9.83 49.25 2.44
C ASN A 289 -9.74 49.14 3.98
N ASP A 290 -8.82 49.94 4.52
CA ASP A 290 -8.96 50.79 5.71
C ASP A 290 -9.89 50.29 6.85
N SER A 291 -9.28 49.84 7.95
CA SER A 291 -9.28 50.59 9.22
C SER A 291 -8.73 49.76 10.39
N ASP A 292 -7.83 50.39 11.13
CA ASP A 292 -7.20 49.94 12.37
C ASP A 292 -8.15 49.15 13.31
N THR A 293 -8.05 47.83 13.30
CA THR A 293 -8.56 47.02 14.42
C THR A 293 -7.58 45.90 14.74
N HIS A 294 -6.72 46.15 15.74
CA HIS A 294 -5.83 45.16 16.33
C HIS A 294 -6.63 44.05 17.02
N CYS A 295 -6.98 42.99 16.29
CA CYS A 295 -7.34 41.71 16.90
C CYS A 295 -6.04 40.89 17.09
N PRO A 296 -5.75 40.41 18.32
CA PRO A 296 -4.58 39.58 18.57
C PRO A 296 -4.77 38.23 17.86
N ILE A 297 -3.98 38.02 16.81
CA ILE A 297 -3.91 36.76 16.06
C ILE A 297 -3.43 35.68 17.03
N SER A 298 -4.24 34.64 17.20
CA SER A 298 -3.89 33.45 17.99
C SER A 298 -2.71 32.73 17.32
N PRO A 299 -1.59 32.49 18.03
CA PRO A 299 -0.37 31.91 17.44
C PRO A 299 -0.45 30.40 17.19
N TYR A 300 -1.64 29.78 17.18
CA TYR A 300 -1.78 28.32 17.16
C TYR A 300 -2.40 27.70 15.90
N ASP A 301 -2.81 28.48 14.88
CA ASP A 301 -3.54 27.93 13.71
C ASP A 301 -2.90 28.21 12.34
N THR A 302 -1.57 28.36 12.26
CA THR A 302 -0.86 28.33 10.96
C THR A 302 -0.48 26.90 10.57
N LEU A 303 -1.44 25.97 10.60
CA LEU A 303 -1.32 24.78 9.76
C LEU A 303 -1.71 25.21 8.36
N SER A 304 -0.72 25.46 7.51
CA SER A 304 -0.89 25.75 6.10
C SER A 304 -1.93 24.78 5.53
N THR A 305 -3.11 25.29 5.21
CA THR A 305 -4.14 24.51 4.56
C THR A 305 -3.52 24.02 3.27
N PRO A 306 -3.40 22.69 3.04
CA PRO A 306 -2.76 22.19 1.83
C PRO A 306 -3.45 22.86 0.64
N ALA A 307 -2.63 23.45 -0.25
CA ALA A 307 -3.13 24.08 -1.46
C ALA A 307 -4.10 23.10 -2.13
N GLY A 308 -5.34 23.54 -2.32
CA GLY A 308 -6.40 22.71 -2.88
C GLY A 308 -5.94 22.23 -4.25
N LEU A 309 -5.94 20.92 -4.46
CA LEU A 309 -5.51 20.33 -5.72
C LEU A 309 -6.37 20.92 -6.86
N TYR A 310 -5.73 21.54 -7.86
CA TYR A 310 -6.45 22.14 -8.99
C TYR A 310 -6.97 21.05 -9.93
N MET A 311 -8.22 21.19 -10.33
CA MET A 311 -9.00 20.12 -10.93
C MET A 311 -9.02 20.23 -12.47
N MET A 312 -8.95 19.10 -13.19
CA MET A 312 -8.94 19.03 -14.67
C MET A 312 -10.32 18.70 -15.25
N ASP A 313 -10.59 19.20 -16.46
CA ASP A 313 -11.76 18.85 -17.27
C ASP A 313 -11.73 17.41 -17.82
N THR A 314 -12.84 16.72 -17.62
CA THR A 314 -13.00 15.29 -17.95
C THR A 314 -12.95 15.05 -19.47
N ASP A 315 -13.46 15.97 -20.29
CA ASP A 315 -13.46 15.83 -21.75
C ASP A 315 -12.04 16.02 -22.30
N ASP A 316 -11.29 16.97 -21.72
CA ASP A 316 -9.87 17.19 -21.99
C ASP A 316 -9.02 15.97 -21.63
N LEU A 317 -9.34 15.29 -20.51
CA LEU A 317 -8.68 14.04 -20.11
C LEU A 317 -8.90 12.93 -21.15
N ILE A 318 -10.16 12.74 -21.57
CA ILE A 318 -10.53 11.68 -22.53
C ILE A 318 -9.90 11.93 -23.90
N ALA A 319 -9.84 13.19 -24.34
CA ALA A 319 -9.31 13.57 -25.64
C ALA A 319 -7.77 13.45 -25.74
N LYS A 320 -7.06 13.74 -24.64
CA LYS A 320 -5.58 13.77 -24.63
C LYS A 320 -4.92 12.42 -24.33
N CYS A 321 -5.65 11.44 -23.79
CA CYS A 321 -5.03 10.23 -23.27
C CYS A 321 -5.24 8.97 -24.15
N HIS A 322 -4.19 8.15 -24.24
CA HIS A 322 -4.24 6.82 -24.88
C HIS A 322 -5.22 5.87 -24.16
N ASP A 323 -5.78 4.90 -24.89
CA ASP A 323 -6.70 3.90 -24.35
C ASP A 323 -6.03 3.02 -23.28
N ASN A 324 -6.19 3.41 -22.01
CA ASN A 324 -5.73 2.70 -20.82
C ASN A 324 -6.90 2.48 -19.83
N PRO A 325 -6.77 1.60 -18.81
CA PRO A 325 -7.87 1.28 -17.90
C PRO A 325 -8.50 2.49 -17.20
N ILE A 326 -7.70 3.50 -16.83
CA ILE A 326 -8.18 4.76 -16.21
C ILE A 326 -8.99 5.57 -17.23
N THR A 327 -8.50 5.71 -18.46
CA THR A 327 -9.24 6.42 -19.51
C THR A 327 -10.47 5.65 -19.98
N ARG A 328 -10.46 4.31 -19.98
CA ARG A 328 -11.64 3.47 -20.23
C ARG A 328 -12.69 3.65 -19.15
N TYR A 329 -12.23 3.72 -17.90
CA TYR A 329 -13.07 4.09 -16.77
C TYR A 329 -13.70 5.48 -16.96
N PHE A 330 -12.92 6.52 -17.29
CA PHE A 330 -13.50 7.85 -17.55
C PHE A 330 -14.40 7.88 -18.79
N ARG A 331 -14.07 7.13 -19.84
CA ARG A 331 -14.93 6.96 -21.02
C ARG A 331 -16.22 6.21 -20.69
N SER A 332 -16.22 5.25 -19.76
CA SER A 332 -17.44 4.55 -19.35
C SER A 332 -18.35 5.43 -18.48
N LEU A 333 -17.79 6.44 -17.82
CA LEU A 333 -18.57 7.50 -17.16
C LEU A 333 -19.16 8.52 -18.12
N SER A 334 -18.49 8.80 -19.25
CA SER A 334 -18.91 9.81 -20.24
C SER A 334 -20.38 9.69 -20.71
N PRO A 335 -20.89 8.50 -21.12
CA PRO A 335 -22.29 8.38 -21.57
C PRO A 335 -23.33 8.44 -20.43
N HIS A 336 -22.89 8.35 -19.17
CA HIS A 336 -23.76 8.34 -17.98
C HIS A 336 -23.57 9.54 -17.06
N ASN A 337 -22.67 10.47 -17.42
CA ASN A 337 -22.41 11.71 -16.68
C ASN A 337 -23.61 12.66 -16.77
N GLN A 338 -24.64 12.39 -15.95
CA GLN A 338 -25.66 13.38 -15.61
C GLN A 338 -25.08 14.52 -14.76
N THR A 339 -23.89 14.31 -14.18
CA THR A 339 -23.11 15.28 -13.43
C THR A 339 -22.28 16.16 -14.36
N ARG A 340 -22.93 17.08 -15.07
CA ARG A 340 -22.27 18.25 -15.73
C ARG A 340 -21.44 19.12 -14.76
N HIS A 341 -21.45 18.79 -13.47
CA HIS A 341 -20.73 19.46 -12.39
C HIS A 341 -19.26 19.02 -12.26
N LEU A 342 -18.82 17.99 -12.98
CA LEU A 342 -17.44 17.48 -12.93
C LEU A 342 -16.60 17.92 -14.14
N SER A 343 -16.60 19.23 -14.46
CA SER A 343 -15.56 19.82 -15.34
C SER A 343 -14.18 19.83 -14.69
N LYS A 344 -14.09 19.24 -13.51
CA LYS A 344 -13.03 19.34 -12.53
C LYS A 344 -13.14 18.09 -11.68
N LEU A 345 -12.21 17.14 -11.81
CA LEU A 345 -12.19 15.91 -11.02
C LEU A 345 -11.23 16.05 -9.83
N PRO A 346 -11.72 15.94 -8.58
CA PRO A 346 -10.85 15.92 -7.43
C PRO A 346 -10.14 14.58 -7.30
N ILE A 347 -8.89 14.64 -6.83
CA ILE A 347 -8.04 13.48 -6.62
C ILE A 347 -7.61 13.45 -5.16
N CYS A 348 -7.58 12.27 -4.58
CA CYS A 348 -7.00 12.02 -3.27
C CYS A 348 -6.16 10.74 -3.32
N CYS A 349 -5.33 10.51 -2.30
CA CYS A 349 -4.50 9.32 -2.21
C CYS A 349 -5.29 7.99 -2.35
N HIS A 350 -6.53 7.93 -1.87
CA HIS A 350 -7.39 6.74 -1.96
C HIS A 350 -7.82 6.42 -3.40
N LEU A 351 -8.21 7.44 -4.17
CA LEU A 351 -8.57 7.28 -5.58
C LEU A 351 -7.34 6.92 -6.43
N ILE A 352 -6.19 7.52 -6.12
CA ILE A 352 -4.91 7.16 -6.74
C ILE A 352 -4.59 5.69 -6.45
N ALA A 353 -4.67 5.25 -5.18
CA ALA A 353 -4.37 3.88 -4.79
C ALA A 353 -5.24 2.87 -5.56
N LEU A 354 -6.55 3.10 -5.64
CA LEU A 354 -7.45 2.23 -6.40
C LEU A 354 -7.17 2.29 -7.90
N SER A 355 -6.85 3.46 -8.45
CA SER A 355 -6.50 3.61 -9.87
C SER A 355 -5.22 2.85 -10.23
N ILE A 356 -4.23 2.86 -9.33
CA ILE A 356 -3.00 2.08 -9.45
C ILE A 356 -3.31 0.58 -9.39
N ALA A 357 -4.10 0.14 -8.41
CA ALA A 357 -4.49 -1.27 -8.29
C ALA A 357 -5.26 -1.77 -9.52
N ALA A 358 -6.13 -0.92 -10.08
CA ALA A 358 -6.92 -1.20 -11.27
C ALA A 358 -6.08 -1.34 -12.55
N THR A 359 -5.03 -0.54 -12.68
CA THR A 359 -4.18 -0.49 -13.89
C THR A 359 -3.09 -1.54 -13.91
N ASN A 360 -2.59 -1.95 -12.75
CA ASN A 360 -1.40 -2.81 -12.64
C ASN A 360 -1.66 -4.31 -12.65
N SER A 361 -2.90 -4.79 -12.86
CA SER A 361 -3.15 -6.20 -12.54
C SER A 361 -4.15 -6.97 -13.42
N PRO A 362 -3.71 -8.04 -14.12
CA PRO A 362 -4.55 -9.20 -14.45
C PRO A 362 -4.86 -10.10 -13.24
N HIS A 363 -4.28 -9.82 -12.06
CA HIS A 363 -4.45 -10.55 -10.80
C HIS A 363 -5.04 -9.68 -9.69
N THR A 364 -5.91 -8.72 -10.05
CA THR A 364 -6.50 -7.74 -9.12
C THR A 364 -7.02 -8.44 -7.86
N HIS A 365 -7.70 -9.58 -7.99
CA HIS A 365 -8.23 -10.39 -6.89
C HIS A 365 -7.27 -10.68 -5.72
N ARG A 366 -5.95 -10.65 -5.91
CA ARG A 366 -4.96 -10.87 -4.83
C ARG A 366 -4.71 -9.65 -3.94
N TYR A 367 -5.14 -8.46 -4.35
CA TYR A 367 -4.85 -7.19 -3.68
C TYR A 367 -5.88 -6.78 -2.63
N PHE A 368 -7.01 -7.49 -2.55
CA PHE A 368 -8.14 -7.05 -1.74
C PHE A 368 -8.87 -8.23 -1.12
N THR A 369 -9.49 -7.95 0.01
CA THR A 369 -10.42 -8.88 0.64
C THR A 369 -11.81 -8.59 0.11
N ILE A 370 -12.48 -9.61 -0.43
CA ILE A 370 -13.84 -9.51 -0.96
C ILE A 370 -14.78 -10.05 0.10
N LEU A 371 -15.74 -9.24 0.52
CA LEU A 371 -16.72 -9.59 1.54
C LEU A 371 -18.13 -9.59 0.93
N SER A 372 -18.86 -10.69 1.13
CA SER A 372 -20.31 -10.74 0.93
C SER A 372 -21.04 -10.09 2.12
N SER A 373 -22.19 -9.48 1.87
CA SER A 373 -23.08 -8.92 2.91
C SER A 373 -23.46 -9.93 4.00
N ASP A 374 -23.48 -11.21 3.69
CA ASP A 374 -23.76 -12.28 4.68
C ASP A 374 -22.67 -12.32 5.77
N ASN A 375 -21.42 -11.97 5.41
CA ASN A 375 -20.30 -11.86 6.33
C ASN A 375 -20.22 -10.49 7.03
N VAL A 376 -20.90 -9.46 6.52
CA VAL A 376 -20.83 -8.12 7.12
C VAL A 376 -21.59 -8.07 8.45
N TRP A 377 -22.74 -8.75 8.55
CA TRP A 377 -23.49 -8.83 9.80
C TRP A 377 -22.71 -9.52 10.92
N SER A 378 -21.92 -10.55 10.60
CA SER A 378 -21.08 -11.25 11.59
C SER A 378 -19.81 -10.49 11.99
N MET A 379 -19.37 -9.49 11.22
CA MET A 379 -18.27 -8.59 11.60
C MET A 379 -18.73 -7.35 12.39
N LEU A 380 -20.02 -7.01 12.33
CA LEU A 380 -20.59 -5.87 13.05
C LEU A 380 -21.17 -6.25 14.42
N THR A 381 -21.43 -7.54 14.67
CA THR A 381 -21.73 -8.13 15.98
C THR A 381 -20.46 -8.67 16.63
#